data_AF-A0AB38AEU6-F1
#
_entry.id   AF-A0AB38AEU6-F1
#
_cell.length_a   1.000
_cell.length_b   1.000
_cell.length_c   1.000
_cell.angle_alpha   90.00
_cell.angle_beta   90.00
_cell.angle_gamma   90.00
#
_symmetry.space_group_name_H-M   'P 1'
#
loop_
_entity.id
_entity.type
_entity.pdbx_description
1 polymer ?
#
loop_
_entity_poly.entity_id
_entity_poly.type
_entity_poly.pdbx_seq_one_letter_code
_entity_poly.pdbx_strand_id
1 'polypeptide(L)'
;MHIPAYAHDTIRAAALPSMPTSRQVGGLDCCLCDKPFGEDLAAIPLGPTPTSGLFGCRPCLTRLVTRARRARDAALAHDAERAQADSAAWMPVRERHLARLDSVRQAAEAVAGLARGEDTEALRVAWLLVSLESAYTWVPDAPEPPASVDRADSEMKDEAFRLDLAMITAREAVAERLAYHLLNEAQPEEPEMCEEFECPEGCSGRHDSTHIDCGPDAVFDDLAEHGITVEQPEPEPLSPRLAALLGRTEAEKKHSPLPDIEEQAPVVLAHFGIDADDTDVLVSAAAVGLVADAWREGPLDVIHAAEDGPNDGEIFAQSVDLYRRARAALVAAQDDGPEVLLAFVAVASDVDLPWAGGSRFALRTVSESAAEFVQHVDDRVWFTAEVMREQGWRAGLLHRAASAAFKAPTHFGMPGWPSAVASAMKRLALLDRSGAPEALADLAAVEASLLEAPDQLGADALDWISHQALLG
;
A
#
# COMPACT_ATOMS: atom_id res chain seq x y z
N MET A 1 -38.07 -24.74 23.72
CA MET A 1 -36.65 -25.11 23.89
C MET A 1 -35.91 -24.56 22.68
N HIS A 2 -34.88 -23.72 22.88
CA HIS A 2 -34.05 -23.25 21.78
C HIS A 2 -33.08 -24.36 21.34
N ILE A 3 -32.98 -24.62 20.04
CA ILE A 3 -32.02 -25.55 19.45
C ILE A 3 -30.84 -24.73 18.94
N PRO A 4 -29.62 -24.90 19.49
CA PRO A 4 -28.46 -24.17 19.00
C PRO A 4 -28.12 -24.53 17.56
N ALA A 5 -27.58 -23.57 16.80
CA ALA A 5 -27.26 -23.74 15.38
C ALA A 5 -26.42 -25.01 15.11
N TYR A 6 -25.37 -25.23 15.91
CA TYR A 6 -24.46 -26.37 15.78
C TYR A 6 -25.13 -27.76 15.96
N ALA A 7 -26.34 -27.81 16.51
CA ALA A 7 -27.03 -29.07 16.78
C ALA A 7 -27.95 -29.50 15.62
N HIS A 8 -28.26 -28.62 14.66
CA HIS A 8 -29.19 -28.93 13.58
C HIS A 8 -28.73 -30.09 12.69
N ASP A 9 -27.45 -30.15 12.33
CA ASP A 9 -26.95 -31.24 11.48
C ASP A 9 -26.94 -32.58 12.21
N THR A 10 -26.62 -32.60 13.49
CA THR A 10 -26.74 -33.81 14.32
C THR A 10 -28.19 -34.27 14.45
N ILE A 11 -29.14 -33.32 14.55
CA ILE A 11 -30.58 -33.63 14.62
C ILE A 11 -31.09 -34.14 13.26
N ARG A 12 -30.63 -33.56 12.15
CA ARG A 12 -30.97 -33.99 10.79
C ARG A 12 -30.40 -35.38 10.50
N ALA A 13 -29.17 -35.65 10.93
CA ALA A 13 -28.48 -36.93 10.78
C ALA A 13 -29.03 -38.03 11.73
N ALA A 14 -29.73 -37.65 12.80
CA ALA A 14 -30.33 -38.60 13.74
C ALA A 14 -31.60 -39.24 13.17
N ALA A 15 -31.44 -40.01 12.09
CA ALA A 15 -32.43 -40.90 11.47
C ALA A 15 -33.86 -40.33 11.51
N LEU A 16 -34.02 -39.06 11.11
CA LEU A 16 -35.37 -38.53 10.87
C LEU A 16 -36.05 -39.47 9.86
N PRO A 17 -37.32 -39.84 10.10
CA PRO A 17 -38.00 -40.77 9.22
C PRO A 17 -38.02 -40.19 7.80
N SER A 18 -37.52 -40.96 6.84
CA SER A 18 -37.53 -40.59 5.41
C SER A 18 -38.96 -40.39 4.90
N MET A 19 -39.94 -41.05 5.52
CA MET A 19 -41.36 -40.83 5.34
C MET A 19 -42.05 -40.68 6.71
N PRO A 20 -42.30 -39.45 7.19
CA PRO A 20 -42.98 -39.23 8.47
C PRO A 20 -44.47 -39.63 8.39
N THR A 21 -45.00 -40.17 9.49
CA THR A 21 -46.43 -40.53 9.56
C THR A 21 -47.30 -39.29 9.67
N SER A 22 -48.60 -39.40 9.33
CA SER A 22 -49.56 -38.30 9.47
C SER A 22 -49.64 -37.74 10.90
N ARG A 23 -49.41 -38.59 11.90
CA ARG A 23 -49.36 -38.20 13.31
C ARG A 23 -48.09 -37.42 13.67
N GLN A 24 -46.96 -37.76 13.06
CA GLN A 24 -45.69 -37.04 13.23
C GLN A 24 -45.72 -35.67 12.54
N VAL A 25 -46.28 -35.59 11.34
CA VAL A 25 -46.47 -34.32 10.61
C VAL A 25 -47.47 -33.42 11.33
N GLY A 26 -48.52 -34.01 11.93
CA GLY A 26 -49.52 -33.30 12.73
C GLY A 26 -49.05 -32.89 14.12
N GLY A 27 -47.79 -33.14 14.49
CA GLY A 27 -47.25 -32.78 15.81
C GLY A 27 -47.88 -33.54 16.98
N LEU A 28 -48.39 -34.75 16.73
CA LEU A 28 -48.99 -35.63 17.75
C LEU A 28 -47.99 -36.64 18.32
N ASP A 29 -47.05 -37.11 17.49
CA ASP A 29 -46.00 -38.04 17.90
C ASP A 29 -44.60 -37.48 17.57
N CYS A 30 -43.63 -37.80 18.42
CA CYS A 30 -42.24 -37.37 18.25
C CYS A 30 -41.57 -38.09 17.07
N CYS A 31 -41.01 -37.33 16.12
CA CYS A 31 -40.31 -37.88 14.95
C CYS A 31 -39.06 -38.72 15.28
N LEU A 32 -38.55 -38.66 16.51
CA LEU A 32 -37.30 -39.32 16.92
C LEU A 32 -37.49 -40.59 17.75
N CYS A 33 -38.65 -40.76 18.38
CA CYS A 33 -38.94 -41.91 19.23
C CYS A 33 -40.34 -42.50 19.06
N ASP A 34 -41.14 -41.91 18.17
CA ASP A 34 -42.50 -42.33 17.82
C ASP A 34 -43.47 -42.40 19.01
N LYS A 35 -43.17 -41.67 20.09
CA LYS A 35 -44.04 -41.56 21.26
C LYS A 35 -44.92 -40.32 21.16
N PRO A 36 -46.18 -40.39 21.62
CA PRO A 36 -47.07 -39.25 21.66
C PRO A 36 -46.51 -38.15 22.56
N PHE A 37 -46.75 -36.90 22.15
CA PHE A 37 -46.59 -35.73 23.02
C PHE A 37 -47.72 -35.78 24.06
N GLY A 38 -47.47 -36.35 25.23
CA GLY A 38 -48.46 -36.36 26.32
C GLY A 38 -48.87 -34.95 26.74
N GLU A 39 -49.87 -34.83 27.64
CA GLU A 39 -50.45 -33.53 28.06
C GLU A 39 -49.40 -32.52 28.58
N ASP A 40 -48.26 -33.00 29.08
CA ASP A 40 -47.17 -32.17 29.63
C ASP A 40 -45.97 -31.94 28.67
N LEU A 41 -45.93 -32.57 27.49
CA LEU A 41 -44.77 -32.53 26.59
C LEU A 41 -45.04 -31.63 25.38
N ALA A 42 -44.47 -30.42 25.38
CA ALA A 42 -44.54 -29.53 24.23
C ALA A 42 -43.83 -30.11 22.98
N ALA A 43 -44.51 -30.06 21.83
CA ALA A 43 -43.94 -30.36 20.52
C ALA A 43 -42.96 -29.24 20.11
N ILE A 44 -41.69 -29.60 19.89
CA ILE A 44 -40.64 -28.63 19.55
C ILE A 44 -40.28 -28.80 18.06
N PRO A 45 -40.38 -27.73 17.24
CA PRO A 45 -40.06 -27.82 15.82
C PRO A 45 -38.58 -28.12 15.60
N LEU A 46 -38.28 -28.98 14.62
CA LEU A 46 -36.92 -29.45 14.32
C LEU A 46 -36.18 -28.65 13.25
N GLY A 47 -36.90 -27.85 12.46
CA GLY A 47 -36.31 -27.02 11.41
C GLY A 47 -35.90 -25.61 11.88
N PRO A 48 -35.21 -24.86 11.01
CA PRO A 48 -34.81 -23.47 11.29
C PRO A 48 -36.02 -22.53 11.38
N THR A 49 -37.19 -22.96 10.86
CA THR A 49 -38.46 -22.24 10.95
C THR A 49 -39.52 -23.10 11.64
N PRO A 50 -40.45 -22.50 12.40
CA PRO A 50 -41.53 -23.23 13.09
C PRO A 50 -42.47 -24.01 12.16
N THR A 51 -42.43 -23.73 10.86
CA THR A 51 -43.30 -24.30 9.82
C THR A 51 -42.75 -25.59 9.20
N SER A 52 -41.60 -26.08 9.65
CA SER A 52 -40.91 -27.23 9.04
C SER A 52 -41.63 -28.58 9.20
N GLY A 53 -42.79 -28.62 9.86
CA GLY A 53 -43.69 -29.79 9.90
C GLY A 53 -43.18 -31.04 10.63
N LEU A 54 -42.00 -30.97 11.27
CA LEU A 54 -41.40 -32.06 12.03
C LEU A 54 -41.12 -31.62 13.46
N PHE A 55 -41.50 -32.46 14.42
CA PHE A 55 -41.46 -32.13 15.84
C PHE A 55 -40.73 -33.20 16.66
N GLY A 56 -39.92 -32.76 17.61
CA GLY A 56 -39.23 -33.63 18.57
C GLY A 56 -39.68 -33.37 20.00
N CYS A 57 -39.61 -34.38 20.85
CA CYS A 57 -39.87 -34.23 22.29
C CYS A 57 -38.60 -33.76 23.02
N ARG A 58 -38.80 -33.03 24.12
CA ARG A 58 -37.71 -32.45 24.92
C ARG A 58 -36.65 -33.48 25.35
N PRO A 59 -36.97 -34.71 25.80
CA PRO A 59 -35.96 -35.72 26.14
C PRO A 59 -35.08 -36.14 24.96
N CYS A 60 -35.67 -36.37 23.78
CA CYS A 60 -34.92 -36.76 22.58
C CYS A 60 -34.00 -35.62 22.11
N LEU A 61 -34.51 -34.38 22.15
CA LEU A 61 -33.73 -33.22 21.74
C LEU A 61 -32.60 -32.91 22.72
N THR A 62 -32.81 -33.01 24.03
CA THR A 62 -31.74 -32.83 25.02
C THR A 62 -30.60 -33.82 24.78
N ARG A 63 -30.90 -35.10 24.50
CA ARG A 63 -29.90 -36.12 24.18
C ARG A 63 -29.11 -35.78 22.91
N LEU A 64 -29.79 -35.38 21.84
CA LEU A 64 -29.15 -35.03 20.57
C LEU A 64 -28.32 -33.74 20.66
N VAL A 65 -28.83 -32.70 21.32
CA VAL A 65 -28.08 -31.47 21.58
C VAL A 65 -26.84 -31.74 22.43
N THR A 66 -26.94 -32.66 23.41
CA THR A 66 -25.79 -33.08 24.23
C THR A 66 -24.75 -33.83 23.39
N ARG A 67 -25.19 -34.73 22.49
CA ARG A 67 -24.31 -35.42 21.55
C ARG A 67 -23.64 -34.45 20.58
N ALA A 68 -24.40 -33.52 20.01
CA ALA A 68 -23.88 -32.49 19.12
C ALA A 68 -22.84 -31.62 19.80
N ARG A 69 -23.10 -31.21 21.06
CA ARG A 69 -22.14 -30.46 21.88
C ARG A 69 -20.84 -31.25 22.07
N ARG A 70 -20.92 -32.52 22.48
CA ARG A 70 -19.73 -33.37 22.66
C ARG A 70 -18.95 -33.56 21.36
N ALA A 71 -19.64 -33.75 20.23
CA ALA A 71 -18.99 -33.91 18.93
C ALA A 71 -18.29 -32.61 18.48
N ARG A 72 -18.94 -31.46 18.64
CA ARG A 72 -18.36 -30.14 18.38
C ARG A 72 -17.14 -29.89 19.27
N ASP A 73 -17.27 -30.12 20.57
CA ASP A 73 -16.19 -29.87 21.52
C ASP A 73 -14.99 -30.80 21.24
N ALA A 74 -15.24 -32.05 20.82
CA ALA A 74 -14.18 -32.97 20.39
C ALA A 74 -13.52 -32.54 19.07
N ALA A 75 -14.29 -32.04 18.10
CA ALA A 75 -13.77 -31.50 16.85
C ALA A 75 -12.89 -30.26 17.11
N LEU A 76 -13.36 -29.33 17.94
CA LEU A 76 -12.59 -28.15 18.34
C LEU A 76 -11.29 -28.53 19.07
N ALA A 77 -11.31 -29.54 19.94
CA ALA A 77 -10.11 -30.02 20.59
C ALA A 77 -9.11 -30.62 19.58
N HIS A 78 -9.60 -31.41 18.62
CA HIS A 78 -8.75 -31.98 17.58
C HIS A 78 -8.18 -30.91 16.62
N ASP A 79 -8.98 -29.91 16.27
CA ASP A 79 -8.52 -28.79 15.44
C ASP A 79 -7.49 -27.93 16.18
N ALA A 80 -7.65 -27.72 17.49
CA ALA A 80 -6.67 -27.03 18.31
C ALA A 80 -5.34 -27.82 18.44
N GLU A 81 -5.41 -29.14 18.64
CA GLU A 81 -4.23 -30.01 18.64
C GLU A 81 -3.50 -29.97 17.29
N ARG A 82 -4.26 -29.98 16.19
CA ARG A 82 -3.70 -29.86 14.83
C ARG A 82 -3.03 -28.50 14.63
N ALA A 83 -3.70 -27.40 14.97
CA ALA A 83 -3.13 -26.06 14.85
C ALA A 83 -1.85 -25.90 15.69
N GLN A 84 -1.81 -26.49 16.89
CA GLN A 84 -0.60 -26.48 17.71
C GLN A 84 0.54 -27.29 17.08
N ALA A 85 0.25 -28.46 16.51
CA ALA A 85 1.25 -29.27 15.82
C ALA A 85 1.78 -28.58 14.54
N ASP A 86 0.87 -27.98 13.76
CA ASP A 86 1.21 -27.23 12.54
C ASP A 86 2.06 -26.00 12.88
N SER A 87 1.69 -25.23 13.91
CA SER A 87 2.48 -24.09 14.41
C SER A 87 3.86 -24.53 14.88
N ALA A 88 3.96 -25.62 15.65
CA ALA A 88 5.25 -26.14 16.11
C ALA A 88 6.15 -26.62 14.96
N ALA A 89 5.58 -27.14 13.88
CA ALA A 89 6.32 -27.53 12.68
C ALA A 89 6.71 -26.32 11.81
N TRP A 90 5.90 -25.27 11.82
CA TRP A 90 6.10 -24.04 11.07
C TRP A 90 7.24 -23.16 11.63
N MET A 91 7.29 -22.99 12.95
CA MET A 91 8.24 -22.08 13.61
C MET A 91 9.71 -22.29 13.18
N PRO A 92 10.26 -23.52 13.13
CA PRO A 92 11.65 -23.71 12.71
C PRO A 92 11.91 -23.42 11.23
N VAL A 93 10.89 -23.52 10.37
CA VAL A 93 11.01 -23.17 8.94
C VAL A 93 11.09 -21.66 8.79
N ARG A 94 10.18 -20.95 9.47
CA ARG A 94 10.14 -19.49 9.56
C ARG A 94 11.44 -18.91 10.09
N GLU A 95 11.90 -19.38 11.26
CA GLU A 95 13.14 -18.91 11.89
C GLU A 95 14.37 -19.11 10.98
N ARG A 96 14.44 -20.24 10.26
CA ARG A 96 15.54 -20.51 9.32
C ARG A 96 15.51 -19.57 8.13
N HIS A 97 14.32 -19.22 7.63
CA HIS A 97 14.17 -18.27 6.53
C HIS A 97 14.58 -16.86 6.97
N LEU A 98 14.06 -16.37 8.11
CA LEU A 98 14.44 -15.09 8.70
C LEU A 98 15.96 -14.97 8.93
N ALA A 99 16.57 -15.99 9.54
CA ALA A 99 18.02 -16.01 9.75
C ALA A 99 18.83 -15.96 8.44
N ARG A 100 18.27 -16.50 7.35
CA ARG A 100 18.91 -16.45 6.03
C ARG A 100 18.82 -15.06 5.42
N LEU A 101 17.66 -14.41 5.50
CA LEU A 101 17.48 -13.01 5.08
C LEU A 101 18.45 -12.10 5.82
N ASP A 102 18.48 -12.20 7.15
CA ASP A 102 19.37 -11.43 8.02
C ASP A 102 20.86 -11.65 7.68
N SER A 103 21.26 -12.90 7.40
CA SER A 103 22.65 -13.20 7.03
C SER A 103 23.07 -12.53 5.71
N VAL A 104 22.19 -12.51 4.71
CA VAL A 104 22.49 -11.84 3.42
C VAL A 104 22.44 -10.32 3.60
N ARG A 105 21.52 -9.81 4.42
CA ARG A 105 21.42 -8.38 4.76
C ARG A 105 22.71 -7.88 5.42
N GLN A 106 23.20 -8.60 6.43
CA GLN A 106 24.48 -8.28 7.09
C GLN A 106 25.67 -8.33 6.11
N ALA A 107 25.66 -9.26 5.16
CA ALA A 107 26.68 -9.30 4.11
C ALA A 107 26.59 -8.08 3.19
N ALA A 108 25.38 -7.64 2.82
CA ALA A 108 25.17 -6.44 2.02
C ALA A 108 25.66 -5.18 2.74
N GLU A 109 25.32 -5.03 4.02
CA GLU A 109 25.80 -3.92 4.87
C GLU A 109 27.33 -3.92 4.99
N ALA A 110 27.95 -5.09 5.14
CA ALA A 110 29.40 -5.21 5.19
C ALA A 110 30.05 -4.82 3.85
N VAL A 111 29.47 -5.23 2.71
CA VAL A 111 29.96 -4.83 1.38
C VAL A 111 29.83 -3.32 1.17
N ALA A 112 28.70 -2.73 1.56
CA ALA A 112 28.51 -1.27 1.52
C ALA A 112 29.54 -0.54 2.38
N GLY A 113 29.80 -1.03 3.60
CA GLY A 113 30.84 -0.48 4.48
C GLY A 113 32.24 -0.57 3.89
N LEU A 114 32.59 -1.69 3.25
CA LEU A 114 33.87 -1.85 2.55
C LEU A 114 33.99 -0.94 1.33
N ALA A 115 32.89 -0.67 0.63
CA ALA A 115 32.86 0.22 -0.54
C ALA A 115 33.12 1.69 -0.16
N ARG A 116 32.61 2.13 0.99
CA ARG A 116 32.85 3.46 1.55
C ARG A 116 34.24 3.63 2.16
N GLY A 117 34.86 2.53 2.58
CA GLY A 117 36.21 2.52 3.13
C GLY A 117 37.30 2.63 2.05
N GLU A 118 38.45 3.18 2.42
CA GLU A 118 39.60 3.28 1.52
C GLU A 118 40.49 2.03 1.54
N ASP A 119 40.37 1.18 2.57
CA ASP A 119 41.26 0.05 2.83
C ASP A 119 41.11 -1.12 1.84
N THR A 120 40.01 -1.15 1.07
CA THR A 120 39.73 -2.22 0.11
C THR A 120 39.82 -1.72 -1.33
N GLU A 121 40.53 -2.46 -2.17
CA GLU A 121 40.66 -2.17 -3.60
C GLU A 121 39.27 -2.16 -4.29
N ALA A 122 39.00 -1.14 -5.11
CA ALA A 122 37.69 -0.98 -5.77
C ALA A 122 37.26 -2.22 -6.57
N LEU A 123 38.18 -2.84 -7.32
CA LEU A 123 37.92 -4.07 -8.08
C LEU A 123 37.57 -5.26 -7.17
N ARG A 124 38.15 -5.31 -5.96
CA ARG A 124 37.84 -6.35 -4.97
C ARG A 124 36.44 -6.17 -4.41
N VAL A 125 36.04 -4.93 -4.12
CA VAL A 125 34.67 -4.61 -3.68
C VAL A 125 33.65 -4.94 -4.78
N ALA A 126 33.95 -4.65 -6.04
CA ALA A 126 33.11 -5.05 -7.18
C ALA A 126 32.86 -6.56 -7.24
N TRP A 127 33.90 -7.35 -7.02
CA TRP A 127 33.77 -8.81 -6.99
C TRP A 127 32.93 -9.31 -5.80
N LEU A 128 33.01 -8.61 -4.66
CA LEU A 128 32.16 -8.90 -3.50
C LEU A 128 30.69 -8.61 -3.81
N LEU A 129 30.38 -7.54 -4.54
CA LEU A 129 29.01 -7.27 -5.00
C LEU A 129 28.49 -8.41 -5.89
N VAL A 130 29.28 -8.91 -6.85
CA VAL A 130 28.87 -10.06 -7.69
C VAL A 130 28.55 -11.30 -6.84
N SER A 131 29.39 -11.57 -5.82
CA SER A 131 29.16 -12.68 -4.89
C SER A 131 27.89 -12.48 -4.05
N LEU A 132 27.62 -11.23 -3.65
CA LEU A 132 26.44 -10.83 -2.89
C LEU A 132 25.15 -10.94 -3.72
N GLU A 133 25.15 -10.49 -4.98
CA GLU A 133 24.02 -10.65 -5.91
C GLU A 133 23.67 -12.12 -6.11
N SER A 134 24.70 -12.98 -6.20
CA SER A 134 24.48 -14.42 -6.21
C SER A 134 23.89 -14.90 -4.89
N ALA A 135 24.34 -14.42 -3.74
CA ALA A 135 23.77 -14.83 -2.45
C ALA A 135 22.29 -14.42 -2.32
N TYR A 136 21.96 -13.19 -2.74
CA TYR A 136 20.62 -12.63 -2.77
C TYR A 136 19.67 -13.43 -3.67
N THR A 137 20.11 -13.74 -4.90
CA THR A 137 19.31 -14.54 -5.86
C THR A 137 19.05 -15.98 -5.38
N TRP A 138 19.91 -16.51 -4.51
CA TRP A 138 19.78 -17.87 -3.96
C TRP A 138 18.99 -17.93 -2.65
N VAL A 139 18.48 -16.80 -2.16
CA VAL A 139 17.46 -16.80 -1.11
C VAL A 139 16.20 -17.44 -1.68
N PRO A 140 15.69 -18.53 -1.10
CA PRO A 140 14.47 -19.17 -1.57
C PRO A 140 13.26 -18.26 -1.30
N ASP A 141 12.21 -18.40 -2.10
CA ASP A 141 10.94 -17.70 -1.90
C ASP A 141 10.41 -17.86 -0.47
N ALA A 142 9.63 -16.87 -0.03
CA ALA A 142 9.00 -16.88 1.27
C ALA A 142 8.18 -18.18 1.45
N PRO A 143 8.43 -18.96 2.51
CA PRO A 143 7.68 -20.19 2.74
C PRO A 143 6.21 -19.86 3.03
N GLU A 144 5.28 -20.71 2.57
CA GLU A 144 3.85 -20.52 2.85
C GLU A 144 3.47 -21.13 4.21
N PRO A 145 2.75 -20.38 5.08
CA PRO A 145 2.28 -20.91 6.35
C PRO A 145 1.15 -21.94 6.15
N PRO A 146 1.02 -22.96 7.04
CA PRO A 146 -0.11 -23.86 7.04
C PRO A 146 -1.44 -23.11 7.17
N ALA A 147 -2.54 -23.62 6.60
CA ALA A 147 -3.85 -22.98 6.66
C ALA A 147 -4.41 -22.78 8.09
N SER A 148 -3.84 -23.47 9.08
CA SER A 148 -4.17 -23.37 10.51
C SER A 148 -3.39 -22.27 11.24
N VAL A 149 -2.40 -21.66 10.58
CA VAL A 149 -1.57 -20.56 11.07
C VAL A 149 -1.99 -19.29 10.34
N ASP A 150 -2.01 -18.16 11.06
CA ASP A 150 -2.36 -16.86 10.48
C ASP A 150 -1.40 -16.51 9.32
N ARG A 151 -1.95 -15.98 8.23
CA ARG A 151 -1.18 -15.65 7.01
C ARG A 151 -0.47 -14.30 7.10
N ALA A 152 -0.88 -13.45 8.04
CA ALA A 152 -0.29 -12.13 8.24
C ALA A 152 1.00 -12.21 9.06
N ASP A 153 2.09 -12.65 8.45
CA ASP A 153 3.42 -12.67 9.09
C ASP A 153 4.23 -11.43 8.68
N SER A 154 3.97 -10.31 9.35
CA SER A 154 4.63 -9.02 9.07
C SER A 154 6.16 -9.12 9.20
N GLU A 155 6.68 -9.90 10.16
CA GLU A 155 8.12 -10.01 10.40
C GLU A 155 8.89 -10.59 9.19
N MET A 156 8.31 -11.54 8.45
CA MET A 156 8.95 -12.07 7.24
C MET A 156 9.01 -11.03 6.11
N LYS A 157 7.97 -10.20 5.99
CA LYS A 157 7.95 -9.09 5.03
C LYS A 157 8.96 -8.01 5.42
N ASP A 158 9.01 -7.66 6.70
CA ASP A 158 9.93 -6.65 7.25
C ASP A 158 11.40 -7.02 6.95
N GLU A 159 11.79 -8.28 7.20
CA GLU A 159 13.16 -8.73 6.95
C GLU A 159 13.50 -8.82 5.46
N ALA A 160 12.54 -9.21 4.61
CA ALA A 160 12.76 -9.20 3.16
C ALA A 160 12.97 -7.78 2.64
N PHE A 161 12.16 -6.83 3.10
CA PHE A 161 12.29 -5.41 2.76
C PHE A 161 13.63 -4.83 3.23
N ARG A 162 14.06 -5.15 4.46
CA ARG A 162 15.37 -4.72 4.99
C ARG A 162 16.54 -5.26 4.16
N LEU A 163 16.44 -6.51 3.70
CA LEU A 163 17.42 -7.09 2.80
C LEU A 163 17.48 -6.33 1.46
N ASP A 164 16.33 -6.03 0.85
CA ASP A 164 16.27 -5.28 -0.41
C ASP A 164 16.91 -3.89 -0.29
N LEU A 165 16.63 -3.19 0.81
CA LEU A 165 17.23 -1.89 1.09
C LEU A 165 18.76 -1.97 1.27
N ALA A 166 19.24 -2.99 1.99
CA ALA A 166 20.67 -3.23 2.16
C ALA A 166 21.35 -3.55 0.82
N MET A 167 20.69 -4.30 -0.07
CA MET A 167 21.17 -4.57 -1.42
C MET A 167 21.27 -3.31 -2.28
N ILE A 168 20.27 -2.43 -2.24
CA ILE A 168 20.32 -1.13 -2.95
C ILE A 168 21.50 -0.30 -2.44
N THR A 169 21.65 -0.19 -1.12
CA THR A 169 22.74 0.55 -0.49
C THR A 169 24.12 0.00 -0.90
N ALA A 170 24.26 -1.34 -0.94
CA ALA A 170 25.49 -1.98 -1.39
C ALA A 170 25.77 -1.70 -2.87
N ARG A 171 24.76 -1.79 -3.73
CA ARG A 171 24.90 -1.50 -5.18
C ARG A 171 25.36 -0.07 -5.41
N GLU A 172 24.72 0.89 -4.75
CA GLU A 172 25.04 2.31 -4.87
C GLU A 172 26.47 2.61 -4.43
N ALA A 173 26.85 2.22 -3.21
CA ALA A 173 28.18 2.48 -2.68
C ALA A 173 29.28 1.83 -3.55
N VAL A 174 29.04 0.64 -4.09
CA VAL A 174 29.99 -0.04 -4.98
C VAL A 174 30.06 0.62 -6.35
N ALA A 175 28.92 1.02 -6.91
CA ALA A 175 28.85 1.71 -8.20
C ALA A 175 29.59 3.05 -8.14
N GLU A 176 29.36 3.83 -7.08
CA GLU A 176 30.07 5.07 -6.81
C GLU A 176 31.59 4.83 -6.71
N ARG A 177 32.01 3.86 -5.88
CA ARG A 177 33.43 3.53 -5.71
C ARG A 177 34.10 3.10 -7.02
N LEU A 178 33.39 2.34 -7.87
CA LEU A 178 33.88 1.90 -9.17
C LEU A 178 33.94 3.02 -10.19
N ALA A 179 32.94 3.90 -10.22
CA ALA A 179 32.94 5.07 -11.09
C ALA A 179 34.18 5.92 -10.82
N TYR A 180 34.49 6.20 -9.56
CA TYR A 180 35.72 6.94 -9.21
C TYR A 180 36.99 6.18 -9.58
N HIS A 181 37.04 4.87 -9.37
CA HIS A 181 38.20 4.08 -9.78
C HIS A 181 38.44 4.20 -11.30
N LEU A 182 37.38 4.06 -12.10
CA LEU A 182 37.47 4.17 -13.57
C LEU A 182 37.84 5.58 -14.03
N LEU A 183 37.25 6.62 -13.43
CA LEU A 183 37.60 8.02 -13.73
C LEU A 183 39.09 8.28 -13.44
N ASN A 184 39.59 7.84 -12.29
CA ASN A 184 40.99 8.02 -11.91
C ASN A 184 41.96 7.23 -12.81
N GLU A 185 41.57 6.03 -13.28
CA GLU A 185 42.39 5.25 -14.23
C GLU A 185 42.33 5.83 -15.66
N ALA A 186 41.24 6.53 -16.01
CA ALA A 186 41.07 7.15 -17.33
C ALA A 186 41.70 8.54 -17.44
N GLN A 187 42.13 9.16 -16.34
CA GLN A 187 42.81 10.45 -16.37
C GLN A 187 44.18 10.34 -17.05
N PRO A 188 44.55 11.29 -17.94
CA PRO A 188 45.88 11.35 -18.52
C PRO A 188 46.95 11.59 -17.45
N GLU A 189 48.19 11.13 -17.68
CA GLU A 189 49.30 11.24 -16.71
C GLU A 189 49.61 12.69 -16.28
N GLU A 190 49.23 13.66 -17.10
CA GLU A 190 49.24 15.10 -16.80
C GLU A 190 47.84 15.66 -17.08
N PRO A 191 46.93 15.70 -16.10
CA PRO A 191 45.64 16.37 -16.28
C PRO A 191 45.88 17.86 -16.52
N GLU A 192 45.26 18.44 -17.55
CA GLU A 192 45.20 19.89 -17.71
C GLU A 192 44.51 20.45 -16.45
N MET A 193 45.30 21.03 -15.55
CA MET A 193 44.81 21.66 -14.34
C MET A 193 43.86 22.77 -14.77
N CYS A 194 42.56 22.62 -14.47
CA CYS A 194 41.62 23.72 -14.65
C CYS A 194 42.18 24.94 -13.89
N GLU A 195 42.35 26.07 -14.57
CA GLU A 195 42.96 27.29 -14.00
C GLU A 195 42.19 27.82 -12.76
N GLU A 196 40.98 27.32 -12.51
CA GLU A 196 40.12 27.70 -11.39
C GLU A 196 40.35 26.91 -10.09
N PHE A 197 41.18 25.87 -10.08
CA PHE A 197 41.47 25.09 -8.86
C PHE A 197 42.95 25.15 -8.45
N GLU A 198 43.27 26.05 -7.53
CA GLU A 198 44.52 25.99 -6.75
C GLU A 198 44.51 24.74 -5.85
N CYS A 199 44.92 23.59 -6.39
CA CYS A 199 45.12 22.41 -5.58
C CYS A 199 46.24 22.66 -4.54
N PRO A 200 46.07 22.26 -3.27
CA PRO A 200 47.11 22.42 -2.26
C PRO A 200 48.41 21.72 -2.67
N GLU A 201 49.56 22.26 -2.26
CA GLU A 201 50.87 21.62 -2.47
C GLU A 201 50.88 20.19 -1.90
N GLY A 202 50.97 19.18 -2.79
CA GLY A 202 50.93 17.76 -2.44
C GLY A 202 49.66 17.01 -2.86
N CYS A 203 48.71 17.66 -3.54
CA CYS A 203 47.57 17.00 -4.17
C CYS A 203 48.03 15.98 -5.23
N SER A 204 47.47 14.77 -5.20
CA SER A 204 47.81 13.68 -6.13
C SER A 204 47.03 13.73 -7.45
N GLY A 205 46.18 14.74 -7.67
CA GLY A 205 45.25 14.85 -8.81
C GLY A 205 44.05 13.89 -8.75
N ARG A 206 43.94 13.10 -7.67
CA ARG A 206 42.80 12.20 -7.44
C ARG A 206 41.72 12.96 -6.68
N HIS A 207 40.59 13.19 -7.33
CA HIS A 207 39.50 14.02 -6.83
C HIS A 207 38.24 13.19 -6.53
N ASP A 208 37.53 13.58 -5.49
CA ASP A 208 36.17 13.14 -5.16
C ASP A 208 35.13 14.00 -5.94
N SER A 209 33.90 13.53 -6.15
CA SER A 209 32.86 14.18 -6.98
C SER A 209 32.55 15.62 -6.57
N THR A 210 32.82 15.99 -5.32
CA THR A 210 32.72 17.36 -4.81
C THR A 210 33.62 18.37 -5.52
N HIS A 211 34.56 17.91 -6.35
CA HIS A 211 35.49 18.73 -7.13
C HIS A 211 35.28 18.62 -8.65
N ILE A 212 34.30 17.82 -9.11
CA ILE A 212 33.96 17.69 -10.54
C ILE A 212 32.80 18.66 -10.82
N ASP A 213 33.14 19.92 -11.12
CA ASP A 213 32.17 20.94 -11.56
C ASP A 213 32.06 20.94 -13.09
N CYS A 214 31.59 19.81 -13.64
CA CYS A 214 31.06 19.83 -14.99
C CYS A 214 29.70 20.53 -14.90
N GLY A 215 29.64 21.81 -15.24
CA GLY A 215 28.37 22.55 -15.22
C GLY A 215 27.23 21.76 -15.90
N PRO A 216 25.98 21.94 -15.48
CA PRO A 216 24.84 21.09 -15.88
C PRO A 216 24.65 20.97 -17.40
N ASP A 217 25.19 21.91 -18.17
CA ASP A 217 25.12 21.96 -19.63
C ASP A 217 26.04 20.95 -20.34
N ALA A 218 27.18 20.57 -19.72
CA ALA A 218 28.18 19.69 -20.33
C ALA A 218 27.63 18.29 -20.64
N VAL A 219 26.68 17.81 -19.84
CA VAL A 219 26.01 16.52 -20.07
C VAL A 219 25.19 16.55 -21.36
N PHE A 220 24.54 17.67 -21.67
CA PHE A 220 23.74 17.81 -22.89
C PHE A 220 24.60 17.90 -24.14
N ASP A 221 25.74 18.59 -24.04
CA ASP A 221 26.72 18.67 -25.11
C ASP A 221 27.33 17.28 -25.41
N ASP A 222 27.76 16.54 -24.39
CA ASP A 222 28.28 15.17 -24.54
C ASP A 222 27.23 14.20 -25.12
N LEU A 223 25.98 14.28 -24.65
CA LEU A 223 24.88 13.47 -25.20
C LEU A 223 24.61 13.81 -26.67
N ALA A 224 24.66 15.10 -27.04
CA ALA A 224 24.49 15.55 -28.40
C ALA A 224 25.62 15.08 -29.33
N GLU A 225 26.86 15.05 -28.84
CA GLU A 225 28.00 14.44 -29.57
C GLU A 225 27.80 12.96 -29.85
N HIS A 226 27.00 12.27 -29.02
CA HIS A 226 26.64 10.87 -29.18
C HIS A 226 25.28 10.66 -29.88
N GLY A 227 24.71 11.72 -30.46
CA GLY A 227 23.48 11.67 -31.24
C GLY A 227 22.20 11.54 -30.40
N ILE A 228 22.27 11.83 -29.10
CA ILE A 228 21.15 11.82 -28.17
C ILE A 228 20.74 13.26 -27.88
N THR A 229 19.56 13.66 -28.33
CA THR A 229 19.04 15.01 -28.10
C THR A 229 18.04 15.01 -26.95
N VAL A 230 18.34 15.78 -25.90
CA VAL A 230 17.44 16.02 -24.75
C VAL A 230 17.13 17.51 -24.72
N GLU A 231 15.85 17.88 -24.54
CA GLU A 231 15.44 19.29 -24.43
C GLU A 231 16.01 19.90 -23.13
N GLN A 232 16.85 20.93 -23.25
CA GLN A 232 17.35 21.69 -22.11
C GLN A 232 16.22 22.55 -21.51
N PRO A 233 16.02 22.54 -20.18
CA PRO A 233 15.16 23.50 -19.51
C PRO A 233 15.71 24.93 -19.71
N GLU A 234 14.84 25.92 -19.92
CA GLU A 234 15.27 27.32 -19.99
C GLU A 234 15.95 27.74 -18.66
N PRO A 235 17.13 28.40 -18.70
CA PRO A 235 17.85 28.78 -17.48
C PRO A 235 17.10 29.89 -16.74
N GLU A 236 16.58 29.59 -15.56
CA GLU A 236 16.05 30.59 -14.64
C GLU A 236 17.19 31.39 -13.98
N PRO A 237 17.00 32.71 -13.73
CA PRO A 237 18.00 33.52 -13.06
C PRO A 237 18.21 33.04 -11.61
N LEU A 238 19.46 32.68 -11.29
CA LEU A 238 19.86 32.22 -9.96
C LEU A 238 19.45 33.23 -8.86
N SER A 239 18.66 32.78 -7.89
CA SER A 239 18.26 33.63 -6.77
C SER A 239 19.48 33.90 -5.86
N PRO A 240 19.62 35.13 -5.29
CA PRO A 240 20.70 35.48 -4.36
C PRO A 240 20.79 34.59 -3.11
N ARG A 241 19.76 33.77 -2.86
CA ARG A 241 19.63 32.90 -1.71
C ARG A 241 20.42 31.59 -1.88
N LEU A 242 20.65 31.15 -3.13
CA LEU A 242 21.40 29.93 -3.45
C LEU A 242 22.91 30.10 -3.16
N ALA A 243 23.46 31.30 -3.43
CA ALA A 243 24.85 31.66 -3.14
C ALA A 243 25.18 31.67 -1.64
N ALA A 244 24.17 31.78 -0.77
CA ALA A 244 24.36 31.77 0.68
C ALA A 244 24.32 30.36 1.31
N LEU A 245 23.85 29.34 0.58
CA LEU A 245 23.73 27.96 1.05
C LEU A 245 24.99 27.12 0.85
N LEU A 246 25.83 27.45 -0.14
CA LEU A 246 27.08 26.74 -0.46
C LEU A 246 28.24 26.97 0.53
N GLY A 247 27.96 27.52 1.73
CA GLY A 247 28.98 27.97 2.68
C GLY A 247 28.92 27.33 4.07
N ARG A 248 28.26 26.19 4.28
CA ARG A 248 28.20 25.56 5.61
C ARG A 248 28.72 24.13 5.61
N THR A 249 29.85 23.98 6.30
CA THR A 249 30.55 22.73 6.59
C THR A 249 29.77 21.84 7.56
N GLU A 250 29.92 20.54 7.30
CA GLU A 250 29.27 19.40 7.93
C GLU A 250 29.53 19.29 9.44
N ALA A 251 28.52 18.82 10.16
CA ALA A 251 28.65 18.23 11.48
C ALA A 251 27.98 16.86 11.45
N GLU A 252 28.78 15.81 11.66
CA GLU A 252 28.41 14.40 11.72
C GLU A 252 27.10 14.19 12.51
N LYS A 253 26.03 13.82 11.80
CA LYS A 253 24.81 13.26 12.39
C LYS A 253 24.74 11.77 12.10
N LYS A 254 24.47 11.02 13.15
CA LYS A 254 24.18 9.58 13.16
C LYS A 254 23.23 9.23 12.01
N HIS A 255 23.72 8.47 11.03
CA HIS A 255 22.96 8.13 9.83
C HIS A 255 21.85 7.13 10.16
N SER A 256 20.63 7.49 9.74
CA SER A 256 19.49 6.57 9.62
C SER A 256 19.65 5.79 8.30
N PRO A 257 19.20 4.53 8.19
CA PRO A 257 19.37 3.70 6.97
C PRO A 257 18.52 4.13 5.76
N LEU A 258 17.80 5.26 5.84
CA LEU A 258 16.97 5.80 4.76
C LEU A 258 17.59 7.11 4.24
N PRO A 259 17.48 7.44 2.93
CA PRO A 259 17.94 8.73 2.40
C PRO A 259 17.28 9.86 3.19
N ASP A 260 18.01 10.95 3.47
CA ASP A 260 17.45 12.08 4.21
C ASP A 260 16.42 12.82 3.34
N ILE A 261 15.18 12.35 3.38
CA ILE A 261 14.05 12.89 2.61
C ILE A 261 13.83 14.37 2.98
N GLU A 262 14.19 14.78 4.20
CA GLU A 262 14.04 16.17 4.63
C GLU A 262 14.98 17.14 3.90
N GLU A 263 16.10 16.66 3.35
CA GLU A 263 17.06 17.51 2.65
C GLU A 263 16.64 17.81 1.20
N GLN A 264 16.08 16.83 0.49
CA GLN A 264 15.78 16.96 -0.95
C GLN A 264 14.29 17.21 -1.26
N ALA A 265 13.37 16.65 -0.48
CA ALA A 265 11.93 16.74 -0.79
C ALA A 265 11.38 18.17 -0.80
N PRO A 266 11.77 19.10 0.10
CA PRO A 266 11.22 20.45 0.09
C PRO A 266 11.50 21.22 -1.21
N VAL A 267 12.67 21.01 -1.84
CA VAL A 267 13.03 21.65 -3.11
C VAL A 267 12.14 21.16 -4.25
N VAL A 268 11.94 19.83 -4.31
CA VAL A 268 11.06 19.21 -5.31
C VAL A 268 9.62 19.68 -5.12
N LEU A 269 9.12 19.69 -3.87
CA LEU A 269 7.75 20.13 -3.57
C LEU A 269 7.51 21.60 -3.95
N ALA A 270 8.48 22.48 -3.70
CA ALA A 270 8.38 23.89 -4.06
C ALA A 270 8.24 24.08 -5.58
N HIS A 271 8.90 23.25 -6.40
CA HIS A 271 8.74 23.28 -7.87
C HIS A 271 7.28 23.02 -8.29
N PHE A 272 6.56 22.16 -7.56
CA PHE A 272 5.14 21.87 -7.80
C PHE A 272 4.19 22.82 -7.05
N GLY A 273 4.70 23.91 -6.46
CA GLY A 273 3.91 24.89 -5.73
C GLY A 273 3.40 24.39 -4.37
N ILE A 274 4.01 23.35 -3.80
CA ILE A 274 3.71 22.82 -2.47
C ILE A 274 4.68 23.44 -1.48
N ASP A 275 4.17 24.27 -0.57
CA ASP A 275 4.97 24.81 0.54
C ASP A 275 5.15 23.71 1.60
N ALA A 276 6.34 23.14 1.67
CA ALA A 276 6.68 22.10 2.64
C ALA A 276 6.68 22.62 4.10
N ASP A 277 6.78 23.93 4.31
CA ASP A 277 6.75 24.55 5.65
C ASP A 277 5.32 24.82 6.12
N ASP A 278 4.34 24.84 5.21
CA ASP A 278 2.91 24.85 5.56
C ASP A 278 2.42 23.42 5.81
N THR A 279 2.26 23.08 7.09
CA THR A 279 1.79 21.77 7.54
C THR A 279 0.46 21.35 6.90
N ASP A 280 -0.49 22.27 6.72
CA ASP A 280 -1.81 21.91 6.18
C ASP A 280 -1.75 21.57 4.69
N VAL A 281 -0.95 22.34 3.95
CA VAL A 281 -0.67 22.08 2.53
C VAL A 281 0.10 20.78 2.37
N LEU A 282 1.13 20.56 3.19
CA LEU A 282 1.93 19.33 3.16
C LEU A 282 1.10 18.09 3.49
N VAL A 283 0.27 18.14 4.54
CA VAL A 283 -0.64 17.05 4.89
C VAL A 283 -1.65 16.77 3.78
N SER A 284 -2.18 17.83 3.15
CA SER A 284 -3.11 17.68 2.03
C SER A 284 -2.46 17.01 0.84
N ALA A 285 -1.24 17.43 0.45
CA ALA A 285 -0.49 16.78 -0.62
C ALA A 285 -0.11 15.33 -0.28
N ALA A 286 0.30 15.07 0.97
CA ALA A 286 0.60 13.73 1.45
C ALA A 286 -0.63 12.81 1.43
N ALA A 287 -1.82 13.32 1.74
CA ALA A 287 -3.06 12.54 1.66
C ALA A 287 -3.37 12.14 0.22
N VAL A 288 -3.18 13.04 -0.74
CA VAL A 288 -3.31 12.72 -2.17
C VAL A 288 -2.30 11.65 -2.58
N GLY A 289 -1.04 11.79 -2.14
CA GLY A 289 0.01 10.81 -2.43
C GLY A 289 -0.26 9.43 -1.82
N LEU A 290 -0.81 9.37 -0.62
CA LEU A 290 -1.21 8.12 0.01
C LEU A 290 -2.30 7.42 -0.80
N VAL A 291 -3.32 8.16 -1.25
CA VAL A 291 -4.38 7.61 -2.10
C VAL A 291 -3.82 7.18 -3.46
N ALA A 292 -2.95 7.98 -4.07
CA ALA A 292 -2.33 7.66 -5.35
C ALA A 292 -1.54 6.34 -5.27
N ASP A 293 -0.66 6.20 -4.27
CA ASP A 293 0.23 5.06 -4.16
C ASP A 293 -0.43 3.79 -3.62
N ALA A 294 -1.32 3.95 -2.63
CA ALA A 294 -1.92 2.81 -1.93
C ALA A 294 -3.19 2.31 -2.60
N TRP A 295 -3.93 3.18 -3.29
CA TRP A 295 -5.25 2.83 -3.80
C TRP A 295 -5.37 2.95 -5.32
N ARG A 296 -4.84 4.02 -5.94
CA ARG A 296 -4.95 4.22 -7.40
C ARG A 296 -4.00 3.33 -8.18
N GLU A 297 -2.76 3.20 -7.74
CA GLU A 297 -1.77 2.37 -8.42
C GLU A 297 -1.94 0.89 -8.11
N GLY A 298 -1.63 0.03 -9.08
CA GLY A 298 -1.52 -1.41 -8.88
C GLY A 298 -2.80 -2.16 -9.26
N PRO A 299 -3.37 -3.04 -8.40
CA PRO A 299 -4.44 -3.94 -8.79
C PRO A 299 -5.77 -3.26 -9.17
N LEU A 300 -5.94 -1.95 -8.89
CA LEU A 300 -7.13 -1.20 -9.28
C LEU A 300 -7.36 -1.18 -10.79
N ASP A 301 -6.29 -1.11 -11.59
CA ASP A 301 -6.40 -1.06 -13.06
C ASP A 301 -7.06 -2.33 -13.61
N VAL A 302 -6.75 -3.49 -13.00
CA VAL A 302 -7.36 -4.78 -13.35
C VAL A 302 -8.82 -4.84 -12.91
N ILE A 303 -9.14 -4.28 -11.73
CA ILE A 303 -10.51 -4.18 -11.22
C ILE A 303 -11.36 -3.27 -12.11
N HIS A 304 -10.81 -2.12 -12.52
CA HIS A 304 -11.46 -1.17 -13.41
C HIS A 304 -11.73 -1.78 -14.80
N ALA A 305 -10.78 -2.54 -15.34
CA ALA A 305 -10.93 -3.17 -16.66
C ALA A 305 -11.92 -4.37 -16.69
N ALA A 306 -12.39 -4.85 -15.53
CA ALA A 306 -13.32 -5.96 -15.45
C ALA A 306 -14.74 -5.59 -15.95
N GLU A 307 -15.52 -6.58 -16.43
CA GLU A 307 -16.88 -6.35 -16.96
C GLU A 307 -17.83 -5.76 -15.89
N ASP A 308 -17.70 -6.21 -14.65
CA ASP A 308 -18.43 -5.69 -13.49
C ASP A 308 -17.60 -4.66 -12.70
N GLY A 309 -16.57 -4.08 -13.32
CA GLY A 309 -15.68 -3.08 -12.71
C GLY A 309 -16.38 -1.73 -12.44
N PRO A 310 -15.82 -0.91 -11.56
CA PRO A 310 -16.33 0.43 -11.28
C PRO A 310 -16.10 1.34 -12.49
N ASN A 311 -16.98 2.31 -12.73
CA ASN A 311 -16.74 3.33 -13.76
C ASN A 311 -15.78 4.44 -13.27
N ASP A 312 -15.33 5.30 -14.19
CA ASP A 312 -14.40 6.39 -13.88
C ASP A 312 -14.95 7.37 -12.83
N GLY A 313 -16.26 7.61 -12.84
CA GLY A 313 -16.93 8.46 -11.86
C GLY A 313 -16.96 7.87 -10.45
N GLU A 314 -17.15 6.56 -10.33
CA GLU A 314 -17.09 5.83 -9.06
C GLU A 314 -15.68 5.86 -8.50
N ILE A 315 -14.67 5.64 -9.36
CA ILE A 315 -13.26 5.73 -8.98
C ILE A 315 -12.90 7.16 -8.53
N PHE A 316 -13.39 8.17 -9.25
CA PHE A 316 -13.21 9.58 -8.88
C PHE A 316 -13.80 9.85 -7.50
N ALA A 317 -15.08 9.54 -7.30
CA ALA A 317 -15.78 9.80 -6.04
C ALA A 317 -15.09 9.11 -4.86
N GLN A 318 -14.69 7.85 -5.04
CA GLN A 318 -13.99 7.09 -4.02
C GLN A 318 -12.62 7.68 -3.70
N SER A 319 -11.88 8.18 -4.71
CA SER A 319 -10.60 8.87 -4.50
C SER A 319 -10.74 10.09 -3.58
N VAL A 320 -11.83 10.86 -3.72
CA VAL A 320 -12.11 12.05 -2.92
C VAL A 320 -12.48 11.69 -1.47
N ASP A 321 -13.32 10.66 -1.27
CA ASP A 321 -13.63 10.17 0.09
C ASP A 321 -12.37 9.65 0.79
N LEU A 322 -11.57 8.84 0.08
CA LEU A 322 -10.32 8.31 0.59
C LEU A 322 -9.28 9.40 0.87
N TYR A 323 -9.22 10.48 0.08
CA TYR A 323 -8.40 11.64 0.38
C TYR A 323 -8.75 12.25 1.75
N ARG A 324 -10.05 12.44 2.05
CA ARG A 324 -10.48 13.01 3.34
C ARG A 324 -10.09 12.10 4.49
N ARG A 325 -10.22 10.79 4.32
CA ARG A 325 -9.85 9.80 5.33
C ARG A 325 -8.35 9.70 5.53
N ALA A 326 -7.57 9.73 4.43
CA ALA A 326 -6.12 9.79 4.46
C ALA A 326 -5.65 11.05 5.20
N ARG A 327 -6.20 12.22 4.87
CA ARG A 327 -5.90 13.48 5.55
C ARG A 327 -6.20 13.39 7.05
N ALA A 328 -7.36 12.88 7.44
CA ALA A 328 -7.72 12.70 8.84
C ALA A 328 -6.75 11.75 9.58
N ALA A 329 -6.38 10.63 8.95
CA ALA A 329 -5.46 9.67 9.52
C ALA A 329 -4.03 10.24 9.64
N LEU A 330 -3.55 10.97 8.63
CA LEU A 330 -2.23 11.61 8.64
C LEU A 330 -2.14 12.71 9.71
N VAL A 331 -3.20 13.49 9.93
CA VAL A 331 -3.25 14.46 11.03
C VAL A 331 -3.20 13.74 12.38
N ALA A 332 -4.01 12.70 12.57
CA ALA A 332 -4.02 11.93 13.81
C ALA A 332 -2.66 11.27 14.10
N ALA A 333 -1.95 10.83 13.05
CA ALA A 333 -0.67 10.16 13.18
C ALA A 333 0.43 11.03 13.80
N GLN A 334 0.24 12.35 13.82
CA GLN A 334 1.16 13.27 14.49
C GLN A 334 1.22 13.03 16.00
N ASP A 335 0.07 12.79 16.62
CA ASP A 335 -0.07 12.67 18.08
C ASP A 335 -0.21 11.20 18.53
N ASP A 336 -0.95 10.39 17.77
CA ASP A 336 -1.32 9.02 18.13
C ASP A 336 -0.37 7.96 17.54
N GLY A 337 0.60 8.38 16.73
CA GLY A 337 1.55 7.49 16.06
C GLY A 337 1.06 6.93 14.72
N PRO A 338 1.95 6.33 13.92
CA PRO A 338 1.64 5.90 12.55
C PRO A 338 0.59 4.77 12.46
N GLU A 339 0.32 4.06 13.55
CA GLU A 339 -0.65 2.96 13.61
C GLU A 339 -2.08 3.42 13.29
N VAL A 340 -2.42 4.71 13.48
CA VAL A 340 -3.74 5.24 13.11
C VAL A 340 -4.00 5.25 11.61
N LEU A 341 -2.97 5.07 10.77
CA LEU A 341 -3.13 4.88 9.33
C LEU A 341 -3.91 3.60 8.99
N LEU A 342 -4.00 2.63 9.91
CA LEU A 342 -4.87 1.45 9.75
C LEU A 342 -6.35 1.82 9.64
N ALA A 343 -6.78 2.98 10.14
CA ALA A 343 -8.15 3.47 9.94
C ALA A 343 -8.43 3.81 8.47
N PHE A 344 -7.40 4.23 7.72
CA PHE A 344 -7.50 4.40 6.26
C PHE A 344 -7.58 3.04 5.56
N VAL A 345 -6.70 2.09 5.91
CA VAL A 345 -6.72 0.71 5.34
C VAL A 345 -8.10 0.08 5.52
N ALA A 346 -8.65 0.12 6.73
CA ALA A 346 -9.94 -0.47 7.08
C ALA A 346 -11.11 0.00 6.21
N VAL A 347 -10.96 1.12 5.50
CA VAL A 347 -11.97 1.64 4.56
C VAL A 347 -11.53 1.39 3.13
N ALA A 348 -10.27 1.73 2.80
CA ALA A 348 -9.73 1.62 1.45
C ALA A 348 -9.74 0.18 0.93
N SER A 349 -9.63 -0.79 1.85
CA SER A 349 -9.64 -2.22 1.55
C SER A 349 -10.93 -2.93 2.01
N ASP A 350 -11.99 -2.21 2.37
CA ASP A 350 -13.25 -2.83 2.79
C ASP A 350 -13.97 -3.42 1.58
N VAL A 351 -14.14 -4.74 1.58
CA VAL A 351 -14.75 -5.46 0.45
C VAL A 351 -16.26 -5.32 0.39
N ASP A 352 -16.90 -5.03 1.53
CA ASP A 352 -18.35 -4.96 1.67
C ASP A 352 -18.88 -3.52 1.60
N LEU A 353 -18.03 -2.52 1.83
CA LEU A 353 -18.40 -1.11 1.83
C LEU A 353 -18.70 -0.61 0.40
N PRO A 354 -19.91 -0.07 0.14
CA PRO A 354 -20.20 0.62 -1.10
C PRO A 354 -19.33 1.87 -1.26
N TRP A 355 -18.86 2.12 -2.48
CA TRP A 355 -18.03 3.28 -2.77
C TRP A 355 -18.81 4.60 -2.69
N ALA A 356 -18.08 5.69 -2.56
CA ALA A 356 -18.61 7.04 -2.45
C ALA A 356 -19.36 7.51 -3.72
N GLY A 357 -19.96 8.70 -3.65
CA GLY A 357 -20.72 9.27 -4.78
C GLY A 357 -22.06 8.59 -5.06
N GLY A 358 -22.62 7.88 -4.08
CA GLY A 358 -23.88 7.15 -4.23
C GLY A 358 -23.75 5.86 -5.07
N SER A 359 -22.52 5.40 -5.28
CA SER A 359 -22.21 4.16 -6.00
C SER A 359 -22.83 2.93 -5.32
N ARG A 360 -23.13 1.91 -6.13
CA ARG A 360 -23.50 0.57 -5.65
C ARG A 360 -22.34 -0.42 -5.74
N PHE A 361 -21.23 -0.01 -6.33
CA PHE A 361 -20.03 -0.83 -6.46
C PHE A 361 -19.42 -1.07 -5.08
N ALA A 362 -18.96 -2.30 -4.86
CA ALA A 362 -18.17 -2.72 -3.70
C ALA A 362 -17.18 -3.79 -4.17
N LEU A 363 -15.97 -3.84 -3.60
CA LEU A 363 -14.91 -4.71 -4.14
C LEU A 363 -15.29 -6.19 -4.18
N ARG A 364 -16.17 -6.66 -3.28
CA ARG A 364 -16.70 -8.05 -3.29
C ARG A 364 -17.38 -8.45 -4.60
N THR A 365 -17.79 -7.50 -5.42
CA THR A 365 -18.41 -7.75 -6.73
C THR A 365 -17.40 -8.28 -7.75
N VAL A 366 -16.10 -8.10 -7.50
CA VAL A 366 -15.01 -8.52 -8.39
C VAL A 366 -14.14 -9.56 -7.66
N SER A 367 -14.35 -10.85 -7.96
CA SER A 367 -13.89 -11.94 -7.07
C SER A 367 -12.43 -12.36 -7.22
N GLU A 368 -11.76 -12.07 -8.34
CA GLU A 368 -10.43 -12.64 -8.64
C GLU A 368 -9.26 -11.77 -8.18
N SER A 369 -9.46 -10.46 -7.98
CA SER A 369 -8.38 -9.50 -7.65
C SER A 369 -8.55 -8.79 -6.30
N ALA A 370 -9.64 -9.01 -5.57
CA ALA A 370 -9.92 -8.32 -4.32
C ALA A 370 -8.87 -8.60 -3.22
N ALA A 371 -8.36 -9.83 -3.11
CA ALA A 371 -7.36 -10.19 -2.10
C ALA A 371 -5.99 -9.53 -2.39
N GLU A 372 -5.58 -9.49 -3.66
CA GLU A 372 -4.35 -8.81 -4.09
C GLU A 372 -4.46 -7.30 -3.88
N PHE A 373 -5.63 -6.73 -4.19
CA PHE A 373 -5.91 -5.31 -3.94
C PHE A 373 -5.83 -4.95 -2.45
N VAL A 374 -6.48 -5.74 -1.58
CA VAL A 374 -6.43 -5.53 -0.13
C VAL A 374 -4.98 -5.61 0.37
N GLN A 375 -4.21 -6.59 -0.11
CA GLN A 375 -2.82 -6.75 0.28
C GLN A 375 -1.95 -5.58 -0.18
N HIS A 376 -2.16 -5.09 -1.41
CA HIS A 376 -1.47 -3.93 -1.95
C HIS A 376 -1.74 -2.66 -1.14
N VAL A 377 -3.01 -2.39 -0.81
CA VAL A 377 -3.38 -1.23 0.04
C VAL A 377 -2.67 -1.33 1.40
N ASP A 378 -2.70 -2.50 2.02
CA ASP A 378 -2.05 -2.77 3.31
C ASP A 378 -0.53 -2.53 3.23
N ASP A 379 0.16 -3.13 2.25
CA ASP A 379 1.61 -3.02 2.08
C ASP A 379 2.04 -1.55 1.84
N ARG A 380 1.28 -0.79 1.04
CA ARG A 380 1.60 0.62 0.73
C ARG A 380 1.35 1.53 1.93
N VAL A 381 0.30 1.29 2.71
CA VAL A 381 0.05 2.07 3.93
C VAL A 381 1.07 1.73 5.01
N TRP A 382 1.39 0.44 5.17
CA TRP A 382 2.45 -0.05 6.05
C TRP A 382 3.79 0.63 5.75
N PHE A 383 4.19 0.73 4.48
CA PHE A 383 5.41 1.46 4.10
C PHE A 383 5.41 2.92 4.60
N THR A 384 4.27 3.61 4.51
CA THR A 384 4.16 5.00 5.03
C THR A 384 4.37 5.03 6.53
N ALA A 385 3.76 4.08 7.24
CA ALA A 385 3.88 3.96 8.69
C ALA A 385 5.33 3.69 9.12
N GLU A 386 6.07 2.86 8.38
CA GLU A 386 7.49 2.61 8.63
C GLU A 386 8.35 3.87 8.43
N VAL A 387 8.16 4.61 7.33
CA VAL A 387 8.89 5.87 7.11
C VAL A 387 8.62 6.85 8.26
N MET A 388 7.36 6.95 8.72
CA MET A 388 7.00 7.78 9.88
C MET A 388 7.65 7.30 11.18
N ARG A 389 7.81 5.99 11.38
CA ARG A 389 8.42 5.42 12.58
C ARG A 389 9.93 5.65 12.61
N GLU A 390 10.60 5.45 11.49
CA GLU A 390 12.05 5.49 11.38
C GLU A 390 12.62 6.91 11.20
N GLN A 391 11.90 7.78 10.48
CA GLN A 391 12.37 9.15 10.16
C GLN A 391 11.47 10.24 10.74
N GLY A 392 10.37 9.88 11.39
CA GLY A 392 9.42 10.81 11.97
C GLY A 392 8.27 11.17 11.02
N TRP A 393 7.20 11.68 11.62
CA TRP A 393 5.94 12.02 10.95
C TRP A 393 6.13 12.91 9.72
N ARG A 394 6.95 13.97 9.84
CA ARG A 394 7.20 14.93 8.76
C ARG A 394 7.85 14.26 7.54
N ALA A 395 8.82 13.37 7.73
CA ALA A 395 9.44 12.63 6.64
C ALA A 395 8.43 11.75 5.89
N GLY A 396 7.51 11.09 6.61
CA GLY A 396 6.41 10.35 6.00
C GLY A 396 5.49 11.22 5.15
N LEU A 397 5.20 12.44 5.61
CA LEU A 397 4.43 13.40 4.81
C LEU A 397 5.20 13.86 3.56
N LEU A 398 6.47 14.22 3.70
CA LEU A 398 7.31 14.67 2.60
C LEU A 398 7.42 13.60 1.50
N HIS A 399 7.62 12.33 1.90
CA HIS A 399 7.66 11.21 0.97
C HIS A 399 6.36 11.10 0.16
N ARG A 400 5.20 11.12 0.82
CA ARG A 400 3.90 11.00 0.12
C ARG A 400 3.56 12.24 -0.70
N ALA A 401 3.84 13.43 -0.19
CA ALA A 401 3.65 14.67 -0.94
C ALA A 401 4.50 14.69 -2.22
N ALA A 402 5.75 14.21 -2.16
CA ALA A 402 6.61 14.10 -3.33
C ALA A 402 6.02 13.14 -4.36
N SER A 403 5.53 11.98 -3.93
CA SER A 403 4.83 11.03 -4.82
C SER A 403 3.60 11.67 -5.49
N ALA A 404 2.79 12.40 -4.72
CA ALA A 404 1.62 13.11 -5.25
C ALA A 404 1.98 14.16 -6.31
N ALA A 405 3.08 14.88 -6.10
CA ALA A 405 3.53 15.94 -7.00
C ALA A 405 3.82 15.42 -8.41
N PHE A 406 4.40 14.22 -8.52
CA PHE A 406 4.68 13.59 -9.83
C PHE A 406 3.47 12.87 -10.44
N LYS A 407 2.69 12.18 -9.61
CA LYS A 407 1.66 11.25 -10.10
C LYS A 407 0.26 11.86 -10.22
N ALA A 408 -0.01 12.88 -9.41
CA ALA A 408 -1.35 13.39 -9.18
C ALA A 408 -1.39 14.93 -8.98
N PRO A 409 -0.60 15.76 -9.71
CA PRO A 409 -0.46 17.20 -9.42
C PRO A 409 -1.78 17.99 -9.51
N THR A 410 -2.75 17.46 -10.24
CA THR A 410 -4.06 18.05 -10.51
C THR A 410 -5.19 17.28 -9.84
N HIS A 411 -4.94 16.49 -8.79
CA HIS A 411 -6.02 15.82 -8.03
C HIS A 411 -6.60 16.70 -6.92
N PHE A 412 -7.86 16.44 -6.53
CA PHE A 412 -8.52 17.12 -5.41
C PHE A 412 -7.66 17.06 -4.14
N GLY A 413 -7.36 18.24 -3.56
CA GLY A 413 -6.44 18.39 -2.42
C GLY A 413 -5.05 18.90 -2.79
N MET A 414 -4.70 18.94 -4.08
CA MET A 414 -3.44 19.51 -4.58
C MET A 414 -3.57 20.99 -4.97
N PRO A 415 -2.46 21.77 -4.92
CA PRO A 415 -2.46 23.16 -5.38
C PRO A 415 -2.89 23.36 -6.84
N GLY A 416 -2.68 22.35 -7.69
CA GLY A 416 -3.10 22.39 -9.10
C GLY A 416 -4.60 22.20 -9.34
N TRP A 417 -5.35 21.69 -8.37
CA TRP A 417 -6.76 21.34 -8.53
C TRP A 417 -7.66 22.52 -8.94
N PRO A 418 -7.60 23.72 -8.32
CA PRO A 418 -8.46 24.82 -8.72
C PRO A 418 -8.26 25.25 -10.18
N SER A 419 -7.03 25.21 -10.68
CA SER A 419 -6.70 25.50 -12.08
C SER A 419 -7.24 24.42 -13.03
N ALA A 420 -7.20 23.15 -12.61
CA ALA A 420 -7.80 22.04 -13.35
C ALA A 420 -9.32 22.20 -13.44
N VAL A 421 -10.00 22.51 -12.33
CA VAL A 421 -11.45 22.78 -12.30
C VAL A 421 -11.80 23.97 -13.18
N ALA A 422 -11.09 25.09 -13.07
CA ALA A 422 -11.35 26.27 -13.92
C ALA A 422 -11.21 25.95 -15.42
N SER A 423 -10.26 25.09 -15.78
CA SER A 423 -10.06 24.62 -17.16
C SER A 423 -11.19 23.68 -17.61
N ALA A 424 -11.61 22.76 -16.74
CA ALA A 424 -12.74 21.86 -16.97
C ALA A 424 -14.04 22.65 -17.17
N MET A 425 -14.33 23.63 -16.31
CA MET A 425 -15.53 24.46 -16.39
C MET A 425 -15.62 25.27 -17.69
N LYS A 426 -14.49 25.81 -18.17
CA LYS A 426 -14.42 26.50 -19.48
C LYS A 426 -14.81 25.57 -20.63
N ARG A 427 -14.33 24.32 -20.62
CA ARG A 427 -14.65 23.31 -21.63
C ARG A 427 -16.10 22.85 -21.49
N LEU A 428 -16.56 22.60 -20.27
CA LEU A 428 -17.93 22.16 -19.95
C LEU A 428 -18.99 23.16 -20.42
N ALA A 429 -18.69 24.47 -20.33
CA ALA A 429 -19.57 25.53 -20.81
C ALA A 429 -19.75 25.54 -22.34
N LEU A 430 -18.83 24.92 -23.10
CA LEU A 430 -18.86 24.86 -24.57
C LEU A 430 -19.48 23.56 -25.09
N LEU A 431 -19.65 22.54 -24.25
CA LEU A 431 -20.18 21.24 -24.64
C LEU A 431 -21.71 21.25 -24.78
N ASP A 432 -22.21 20.43 -25.70
CA ASP A 432 -23.63 20.07 -25.74
C ASP A 432 -23.93 19.13 -24.56
N ARG A 433 -24.69 19.63 -23.59
CA ARG A 433 -25.07 18.92 -22.36
C ARG A 433 -26.47 18.30 -22.44
N SER A 434 -27.06 18.17 -23.63
CA SER A 434 -28.41 17.60 -23.80
C SER A 434 -28.58 16.16 -23.30
N GLY A 435 -27.48 15.39 -23.20
CA GLY A 435 -27.43 14.05 -22.61
C GLY A 435 -26.72 13.96 -21.26
N ALA A 436 -26.40 15.09 -20.63
CA ALA A 436 -25.70 15.12 -19.34
C ALA A 436 -26.66 14.82 -18.16
N PRO A 437 -26.16 14.25 -17.05
CA PRO A 437 -26.94 14.11 -15.82
C PRO A 437 -27.50 15.45 -15.30
N GLU A 438 -28.66 15.42 -14.63
CA GLU A 438 -29.35 16.63 -14.14
C GLU A 438 -28.48 17.46 -13.18
N ALA A 439 -27.61 16.80 -12.41
CA ALA A 439 -26.64 17.44 -11.53
C ALA A 439 -25.68 18.41 -12.27
N LEU A 440 -25.49 18.23 -13.57
CA LEU A 440 -24.64 19.08 -14.41
C LEU A 440 -25.37 20.26 -15.06
N ALA A 441 -26.66 20.48 -14.74
CA ALA A 441 -27.44 21.57 -15.33
C ALA A 441 -26.93 22.96 -14.90
N ASP A 442 -26.69 23.14 -13.60
CA ASP A 442 -26.20 24.39 -13.00
C ASP A 442 -24.67 24.38 -12.89
N LEU A 443 -24.00 25.03 -13.85
CA LEU A 443 -22.54 25.07 -13.90
C LEU A 443 -21.91 25.78 -12.69
N ALA A 444 -22.60 26.75 -12.08
CA ALA A 444 -22.05 27.41 -10.90
C ALA A 444 -22.07 26.47 -9.68
N ALA A 445 -23.14 25.69 -9.54
CA ALA A 445 -23.21 24.63 -8.53
C ALA A 445 -22.17 23.53 -8.79
N VAL A 446 -21.96 23.13 -10.05
CA VAL A 446 -20.93 22.15 -10.42
C VAL A 446 -19.54 22.63 -10.06
N GLU A 447 -19.19 23.87 -10.40
CA GLU A 447 -17.88 24.46 -10.05
C GLU A 447 -17.66 24.46 -8.53
N ALA A 448 -18.66 24.90 -7.76
CA ALA A 448 -18.60 24.90 -6.30
C ALA A 448 -18.42 23.48 -5.75
N SER A 449 -19.18 22.50 -6.25
CA SER A 449 -19.04 21.11 -5.82
C SER A 449 -17.68 20.52 -6.18
N LEU A 450 -17.15 20.78 -7.38
CA LEU A 450 -15.80 20.31 -7.75
C LEU A 450 -14.72 20.94 -6.87
N LEU A 451 -14.88 22.18 -6.41
CA LEU A 451 -13.90 22.84 -5.54
C LEU A 451 -13.99 22.38 -4.08
N GLU A 452 -15.18 22.07 -3.57
CA GLU A 452 -15.39 21.79 -2.13
C GLU A 452 -15.60 20.29 -1.83
N ALA A 453 -16.40 19.60 -2.64
CA ALA A 453 -16.77 18.21 -2.41
C ALA A 453 -17.19 17.48 -3.70
N PRO A 454 -16.23 17.11 -4.58
CA PRO A 454 -16.53 16.57 -5.90
C PRO A 454 -17.40 15.30 -5.86
N ASP A 455 -17.18 14.43 -4.89
CA ASP A 455 -17.95 13.19 -4.67
C ASP A 455 -19.45 13.44 -4.44
N GLN A 456 -19.86 14.65 -3.99
CA GLN A 456 -21.27 14.99 -3.81
C GLN A 456 -22.02 15.23 -5.12
N LEU A 457 -21.31 15.40 -6.26
CA LEU A 457 -21.95 15.46 -7.58
C LEU A 457 -22.57 14.12 -7.99
N GLY A 458 -22.10 13.03 -7.40
CA GLY A 458 -22.52 11.67 -7.71
C GLY A 458 -21.70 11.03 -8.82
N ALA A 459 -21.57 9.71 -8.76
CA ALA A 459 -20.74 8.92 -9.67
C ALA A 459 -21.13 9.14 -11.14
N ASP A 460 -22.43 9.16 -11.48
CA ASP A 460 -22.88 9.36 -12.87
C ASP A 460 -22.44 10.70 -13.47
N ALA A 461 -22.45 11.77 -12.66
CA ALA A 461 -22.04 13.10 -13.11
C ALA A 461 -20.51 13.18 -13.29
N LEU A 462 -19.76 12.58 -12.36
CA LEU A 462 -18.31 12.50 -12.45
C LEU A 462 -17.87 11.62 -13.61
N ASP A 463 -18.56 10.50 -13.85
CA ASP A 463 -18.31 9.59 -14.97
C ASP A 463 -18.51 10.29 -16.30
N TRP A 464 -19.61 11.05 -16.42
CA TRP A 464 -19.86 11.86 -17.62
C TRP A 464 -18.75 12.90 -17.84
N ILE A 465 -18.28 13.58 -16.79
CA ILE A 465 -17.17 14.55 -16.88
C ILE A 465 -15.86 13.86 -17.29
N SER A 466 -15.54 12.70 -16.70
CA SER A 466 -14.34 11.91 -17.01
C SER A 466 -14.30 11.45 -18.47
N HIS A 467 -15.43 10.96 -18.99
CA HIS A 467 -15.55 10.56 -20.40
C HIS A 467 -15.31 11.69 -21.41
N GLN A 468 -15.54 12.95 -21.00
CA GLN A 468 -15.25 14.12 -21.83
C GLN A 468 -13.78 14.58 -21.71
N ALA A 469 -12.94 13.86 -20.97
CA ALA A 469 -11.53 14.17 -20.70
C ALA A 469 -11.32 15.62 -20.20
N LEU A 470 -12.21 16.05 -19.30
CA LEU A 470 -12.22 17.42 -18.79
C LEU A 470 -11.34 17.61 -17.57
N LEU A 471 -11.15 16.53 -16.79
CA LEU A 471 -10.32 16.47 -15.60
C LEU A 471 -9.26 15.39 -15.85
N GLY A 472 -8.05 15.83 -16.17
CA GLY A 472 -6.93 14.99 -16.59
C GLY A 472 -5.74 15.86 -16.96
#